data_AF-A0A0Q9J2J2-F1
#
_entry.id   AF-A0A0Q9J2J2-F1
#
_cell.length_a   1.000
_cell.length_b   1.000
_cell.length_c   1.000
_cell.angle_alpha   90.00
_cell.angle_beta   90.00
_cell.angle_gamma   90.00
#
_symmetry.space_group_name_H-M   'P 1'
#
loop_
_entity.id
_entity.type
_entity.pdbx_description
1 polymer ?
#
loop_
_entity_poly.entity_id
_entity_poly.type
_entity_poly.pdbx_seq_one_letter_code
_entity_poly.pdbx_strand_id
1 'polypeptide(L)'
;MAAGISLLAVACLAQNYTQSLIPEANDGISISNQIAYWIIGEDGWSHDLFLNKFKQSIFFTGIIIILYPVILVAESKFSSKA
;
A
#
# COMPACT_ATOMS: atom_id res chain seq x y z
N MET A 1 -13.26 1.79 6.24
CA MET A 1 -12.85 2.49 4.99
C MET A 1 -11.33 2.61 4.85
N ALA A 2 -10.60 3.15 5.84
CA ALA A 2 -9.14 3.31 5.76
C ALA A 2 -8.35 2.02 5.44
N ALA A 3 -8.66 0.90 6.12
CA ALA A 3 -8.02 -0.38 5.83
C ALA A 3 -8.26 -0.88 4.40
N GLY A 4 -9.48 -0.70 3.87
CA GLY A 4 -9.82 -1.08 2.51
C GLY A 4 -9.08 -0.26 1.45
N ILE A 5 -8.99 1.06 1.65
CA ILE A 5 -8.21 1.95 0.76
C ILE A 5 -6.73 1.60 0.82
N SER A 6 -6.20 1.29 2.02
CA SER A 6 -4.79 0.91 2.20
C SER A 6 -4.48 -0.41 1.51
N LEU A 7 -5.37 -1.41 1.62
CA LEU A 7 -5.24 -2.69 0.90
C LEU A 7 -5.30 -2.51 -0.62
N LEU A 8 -6.18 -1.64 -1.12
CA LEU A 8 -6.24 -1.31 -2.55
C LEU A 8 -4.94 -0.66 -3.03
N ALA A 9 -4.40 0.30 -2.27
CA ALA A 9 -3.12 0.93 -2.58
C ALA A 9 -1.98 -0.10 -2.61
N VAL A 10 -1.95 -1.04 -1.67
CA VAL A 10 -0.98 -2.15 -1.66
C VAL A 10 -1.12 -3.02 -2.90
N ALA A 11 -2.34 -3.42 -3.28
CA ALA A 11 -2.57 -4.25 -4.46
C ALA A 11 -2.12 -3.54 -5.74
N CYS A 12 -2.44 -2.25 -5.87
CA CYS A 12 -2.02 -1.42 -6.99
C CYS A 12 -0.50 -1.26 -7.08
N LEU A 13 0.19 -1.07 -5.96
CA LEU A 13 1.66 -1.00 -5.95
C LEU A 13 2.30 -2.36 -6.24
N ALA A 14 1.70 -3.47 -5.76
CA ALA A 14 2.15 -4.82 -6.07
C ALA A 14 2.08 -5.09 -7.58
N GLN A 15 0.92 -4.79 -8.18
CA GLN A 15 0.70 -4.94 -9.62
C GLN A 15 1.66 -4.06 -10.41
N ASN A 16 1.89 -2.83 -9.97
CA ASN A 16 2.85 -1.92 -10.62
C ASN A 16 4.27 -2.49 -10.60
N TYR A 17 4.69 -3.03 -9.46
CA TYR A 17 6.00 -3.65 -9.32
C TYR A 17 6.13 -4.89 -10.22
N THR A 18 5.16 -5.80 -10.21
CA THR A 18 5.22 -7.02 -11.03
C THR A 18 5.20 -6.72 -12.52
N GLN A 19 4.38 -5.76 -12.96
CA GLN A 19 4.33 -5.34 -14.37
C GLN A 19 5.61 -4.64 -14.81
N SER A 20 6.33 -3.96 -13.91
CA SER A 20 7.63 -3.39 -14.24
C SER A 20 8.69 -4.47 -14.52
N LEU A 21 8.56 -5.67 -13.95
CA LEU A 21 9.53 -6.75 -14.12
C LEU A 21 9.37 -7.53 -15.43
N ILE A 22 8.29 -7.30 -16.19
CA ILE A 22 8.00 -8.01 -17.44
C ILE A 22 8.47 -7.14 -18.61
N PRO A 23 9.59 -7.48 -19.28
CA PRO A 23 10.18 -6.64 -20.32
C PRO A 23 9.31 -6.47 -21.57
N GLU A 24 8.35 -7.39 -21.79
CA GLU A 24 7.49 -7.45 -22.98
C GLU A 24 6.15 -6.75 -22.78
N ALA A 25 5.78 -6.40 -21.54
CA ALA A 25 4.47 -5.84 -21.20
C ALA A 25 4.46 -4.31 -21.15
N ASN A 26 5.61 -3.69 -20.91
CA ASN A 26 5.81 -2.23 -20.90
C ASN A 26 7.15 -1.94 -21.58
N ASP A 27 7.21 -0.92 -22.44
CA ASP A 27 8.44 -0.43 -23.10
C ASP A 27 9.41 0.21 -22.08
N GLY A 28 9.87 -0.56 -21.09
CA GLY A 28 10.69 -0.13 -19.96
C GLY A 28 9.95 -0.02 -18.63
N ILE A 29 10.54 0.74 -17.69
CA ILE A 29 9.98 0.98 -16.36
C ILE A 29 8.88 2.03 -16.50
N SER A 30 7.63 1.65 -16.22
CA SER A 30 6.47 2.55 -16.28
C SER A 30 5.48 2.29 -15.15
N ILE A 31 4.66 3.29 -14.83
CA ILE A 31 3.55 3.14 -13.89
C ILE A 31 2.32 2.60 -14.62
N SER A 32 1.81 1.46 -14.15
CA SER A 32 0.75 0.69 -14.81
C SER A 32 -0.66 0.99 -14.29
N ASN A 33 -0.82 1.79 -13.23
CA ASN A 33 -2.14 2.17 -12.71
C ASN A 33 -2.16 3.54 -12.02
N GLN A 34 -3.34 4.17 -12.01
CA GLN A 34 -3.55 5.52 -11.48
C GLN A 34 -3.25 5.65 -9.98
N ILE A 35 -3.56 4.62 -9.18
CA ILE A 35 -3.33 4.67 -7.73
C ILE A 35 -1.82 4.64 -7.44
N ALA A 36 -1.07 3.81 -8.15
CA ALA A 36 0.39 3.81 -8.08
C ALA A 36 0.97 5.14 -8.57
N TYR A 37 0.39 5.74 -9.61
CA TYR A 37 0.79 7.07 -10.09
C TYR A 37 0.64 8.15 -9.02
N TRP A 38 -0.49 8.17 -8.30
CA TRP A 38 -0.70 9.10 -7.18
C TRP A 38 0.31 8.94 -6.04
N ILE A 39 0.88 7.74 -5.86
CA ILE A 39 1.81 7.44 -4.76
C ILE A 39 3.27 7.65 -5.18
N ILE A 40 3.61 7.34 -6.43
CA ILE A 40 4.99 7.32 -6.94
C ILE A 40 5.33 8.62 -7.66
N GLY A 41 4.42 9.19 -8.45
CA GLY A 41 4.65 10.40 -9.27
C GLY A 41 5.35 10.11 -10.61
N GLU A 42 5.84 11.16 -11.27
CA GLU A 42 6.42 11.12 -12.64
C GLU A 42 7.93 10.85 -12.67
N ASP A 43 8.67 11.11 -11.58
CA ASP A 43 10.13 11.21 -11.66
C ASP A 43 10.88 9.96 -11.16
N GLY A 44 11.98 9.64 -11.84
CA GLY A 44 13.04 8.76 -11.33
C GLY A 44 12.62 7.30 -11.10
N TRP A 45 11.77 6.75 -11.97
CA TRP A 45 11.25 5.39 -11.82
C TRP A 45 12.34 4.33 -11.87
N SER A 46 12.29 3.42 -10.89
CA SER A 46 13.17 2.26 -10.82
C SER A 46 12.45 1.09 -10.15
N HIS A 47 12.89 -0.14 -10.41
CA HIS A 47 12.33 -1.31 -9.71
C HIS A 47 12.50 -1.20 -8.20
N ASP A 48 13.63 -0.66 -7.74
CA ASP A 48 13.89 -0.43 -6.31
C ASP A 48 12.91 0.56 -5.70
N LEU A 49 12.58 1.65 -6.41
CA LEU A 49 11.58 2.62 -5.96
C LEU A 49 10.21 1.94 -5.82
N PHE A 50 9.80 1.17 -6.82
CA PHE A 50 8.51 0.48 -6.83
C PHE A 50 8.42 -0.54 -5.70
N LEU A 51 9.48 -1.34 -5.50
CA LEU A 51 9.59 -2.30 -4.40
C LEU A 51 9.54 -1.61 -3.04
N ASN A 52 10.25 -0.49 -2.89
CA ASN A 52 10.29 0.25 -1.63
C ASN A 52 8.91 0.84 -1.28
N LYS A 53 8.22 1.46 -2.26
CA LYS A 53 6.86 2.00 -2.06
C LYS A 53 5.84 0.91 -1.75
N PHE A 54 5.95 -0.25 -2.40
CA PHE A 54 5.15 -1.42 -2.09
C PHE A 54 5.37 -1.91 -0.65
N LYS A 55 6.62 -2.09 -0.21
CA LYS A 55 6.97 -2.50 1.16
C LYS A 55 6.47 -1.52 2.22
N GLN A 56 6.68 -0.22 2.00
CA GLN A 56 6.17 0.83 2.89
C GLN A 56 4.65 0.75 3.03
N SER A 57 3.93 0.58 1.91
CA SER A 57 2.47 0.50 1.92
C SER A 57 1.94 -0.74 2.63
N ILE A 58 2.60 -1.90 2.48
CA ILE A 58 2.29 -3.10 3.28
C ILE A 58 2.45 -2.81 4.76
N PHE A 59 3.56 -2.19 5.15
CA PHE A 59 3.86 -1.90 6.55
C PHE A 59 2.79 -0.99 7.17
N PHE A 60 2.45 0.12 6.53
CA PHE A 60 1.39 1.02 6.99
C PHE A 60 0.02 0.34 7.04
N THR A 61 -0.31 -0.47 6.03
CA THR A 61 -1.57 -1.22 6.00
C THR A 61 -1.65 -2.21 7.15
N GLY A 62 -0.57 -2.93 7.44
CA GLY A 62 -0.48 -3.84 8.58
C GLY A 62 -0.70 -3.12 9.92
N ILE A 63 -0.09 -1.95 10.10
CA ILE A 63 -0.31 -1.11 11.29
C ILE A 63 -1.80 -0.76 11.45
N ILE A 64 -2.45 -0.28 10.38
CA ILE A 64 -3.88 0.11 10.44
C ILE A 64 -4.76 -1.09 10.79
N ILE A 65 -4.47 -2.26 10.19
CA ILE A 65 -5.22 -3.50 10.47
C ILE A 65 -5.07 -3.92 11.93
N ILE A 66 -3.89 -3.77 12.53
CA ILE A 66 -3.64 -4.12 13.94
C ILE A 66 -4.21 -3.07 14.90
N LEU A 67 -4.09 -1.78 14.57
CA LEU A 67 -4.56 -0.70 15.44
C LEU A 67 -6.08 -0.73 15.65
N TYR A 68 -6.85 -1.07 14.62
CA TYR A 68 -8.31 -1.13 14.72
C TYR A 68 -8.83 -2.04 15.86
N PRO A 69 -8.48 -3.34 15.92
CA PRO A 69 -8.91 -4.20 17.02
C PRO A 69 -8.29 -3.80 18.36
N VAL A 70 -7.06 -3.26 18.38
CA VAL A 70 -6.44 -2.77 19.63
C VAL A 70 -7.26 -1.64 20.24
N ILE A 71 -7.71 -0.68 19.42
CA ILE A 71 -8.55 0.43 19.87
C ILE A 71 -9.91 -0.09 20.36
N LEU A 72 -10.56 -1.00 19.61
CA LEU A 72 -11.83 -1.59 20.05
C LEU A 72 -11.73 -2.32 21.40
N VAL A 73 -10.64 -3.07 21.61
CA VAL A 73 -10.39 -3.74 22.90
C VAL A 73 -10.12 -2.71 24.01
N ALA A 74 -9.40 -1.63 23.71
CA ALA A 74 -9.20 -0.55 24.67
C ALA A 74 -10.53 0.13 25.05
N GLU A 75 -11.34 0.53 24.06
CA GLU A 75 -12.64 1.18 24.26
C GLU A 75 -13.59 0.30 25.07
N SER A 76 -13.70 -0.99 24.75
CA SER A 76 -14.55 -1.92 25.52
C SER A 76 -14.12 -2.06 26.98
N LYS A 77 -12.81 -2.07 27.27
CA LYS A 77 -12.29 -2.09 28.64
C LYS A 77 -12.52 -0.79 29.40
N PHE A 78 -12.49 0.36 28.73
CA PHE A 78 -12.78 1.65 29.35
C PHE A 78 -14.28 1.85 29.59
N SER A 79 -15.13 1.48 28.64
CA SER A 79 -16.58 1.57 28.79
C SER A 79 -17.14 0.59 29.83
N SER A 80 -16.47 -0.54 30.08
CA SER A 80 -16.88 -1.49 31.13
C SER A 80 -16.42 -1.07 32.54
N LYS A 81 -15.53 -0.09 32.67
CA LYS A 81 -14.98 0.39 33.95
C LYS A 81 -15.58 1.73 34.42
N ALA A 82 -16.37 2.39 33.59
CA ALA A 82 -17.14 3.59 33.92
C ALA A 82 -18.57 3.20 34.33
#